data_AF-A0A2D0WWK9-F1
#
_entry.id   AF-A0A2D0WWK9-F1
#
_cell.length_a   1.000
_cell.length_b   1.000
_cell.length_c   1.000
_cell.angle_alpha   90.00
_cell.angle_beta   90.00
_cell.angle_gamma   90.00
#
_symmetry.space_group_name_H-M   'P 1'
#
loop_
_entity.id
_entity.type
_entity.pdbx_description
1 polymer ?
#
loop_
_entity_poly.entity_id
_entity_poly.type
_entity_poly.pdbx_seq_one_letter_code
_entity_poly.pdbx_strand_id
1 'polypeptide(L)'
;AIRDWIFPQYDKAKKDGTLDFEPGPYDVALIGDYNIGGDAWSSRLLLEEMGLRVVAQWSGDGTINELIQGPAAKLILIHCYRSMN
;
A
#
# COMPACT_ATOMS: atom_id res chain seq x y z
N ALA A 1 5.42 11.83 10.40
CA ALA A 1 6.80 11.33 10.41
C ALA A 1 7.08 10.42 9.22
N ILE A 2 6.63 9.15 9.20
CA ILE A 2 6.94 8.24 8.08
C ILE A 2 6.24 8.62 6.77
N ARG A 3 4.97 9.03 6.84
CA ARG A 3 4.21 9.57 5.68
C ARG A 3 4.93 10.73 5.03
N ASP A 4 5.33 11.71 5.84
CA ASP A 4 5.98 12.95 5.36
C ASP A 4 7.39 12.67 4.81
N TRP A 5 7.99 11.56 5.22
CA TRP A 5 9.19 11.03 4.56
C TRP A 5 8.81 10.44 3.20
N ILE A 6 7.88 9.46 3.15
CA ILE A 6 7.48 8.69 1.95
C ILE A 6 7.08 9.54 0.75
N PHE A 7 6.26 10.56 0.95
CA PHE A 7 5.66 11.32 -0.17
C PHE A 7 6.71 11.98 -1.09
N PRO A 8 7.74 12.67 -0.55
CA PRO A 8 8.88 13.12 -1.35
C PRO A 8 9.60 12.02 -2.15
N GLN A 9 9.71 10.79 -1.62
CA GLN A 9 10.33 9.69 -2.38
C GLN A 9 9.40 9.18 -3.49
N TYR A 10 8.10 9.11 -3.23
CA TYR A 10 7.11 8.78 -4.24
C TYR A 10 7.11 9.79 -5.39
N ASP A 11 7.09 11.09 -5.09
CA ASP A 11 7.12 12.15 -6.10
C ASP A 11 8.37 12.06 -6.98
N LYS A 12 9.51 11.76 -6.37
CA LYS A 12 10.76 11.49 -7.09
C LYS A 12 10.65 10.24 -7.96
N ALA A 13 10.20 9.11 -7.41
CA ALA A 13 10.07 7.84 -8.14
C ALA A 13 9.11 7.97 -9.33
N LYS A 14 8.00 8.68 -9.15
CA LYS A 14 7.03 8.96 -10.21
C LYS A 14 7.61 9.85 -11.31
N LYS A 15 8.38 10.88 -10.94
CA LYS A 15 9.03 11.78 -11.90
C LYS A 15 10.11 11.06 -12.71
N ASP A 16 10.89 10.21 -12.04
CA ASP A 16 11.99 9.47 -12.64
C ASP A 16 11.51 8.21 -13.40
N GLY A 17 10.21 7.87 -13.30
CA GLY A 17 9.62 6.70 -13.96
C GLY A 17 10.09 5.37 -13.36
N THR A 18 10.43 5.35 -12.08
CA THR A 18 11.02 4.19 -11.38
C THR A 18 10.01 3.50 -10.44
N LEU A 19 8.72 3.59 -10.73
CA LEU A 19 7.73 2.75 -10.05
C LEU A 19 7.85 1.33 -10.61
N ASP A 20 7.71 0.31 -9.76
CA ASP A 20 7.85 -1.09 -10.22
C ASP A 20 6.63 -1.58 -11.00
N PHE A 21 5.55 -0.80 -11.00
CA PHE A 21 4.35 -1.10 -11.75
C PHE A 21 3.76 0.15 -12.40
N GLU A 22 3.06 -0.09 -13.51
CA GLU A 22 2.20 0.91 -14.15
C GLU A 22 0.87 1.01 -13.37
N PRO A 23 0.49 2.20 -12.85
CA PRO A 23 -0.72 2.35 -12.05
C PRO A 23 -2.00 2.06 -12.85
N GLY A 24 -2.78 1.09 -12.36
CA GLY A 24 -4.04 0.64 -12.94
C GLY A 24 -5.27 1.15 -12.18
N PRO A 25 -6.48 0.98 -12.73
CA PRO A 25 -7.73 1.43 -12.09
C PRO A 25 -8.13 0.64 -10.83
N TYR A 26 -7.54 -0.54 -10.61
CA TYR A 26 -7.89 -1.46 -9.52
C TYR A 26 -6.81 -1.59 -8.44
N ASP A 27 -5.86 -0.65 -8.41
CA ASP A 27 -4.79 -0.63 -7.42
C ASP A 27 -5.29 -0.09 -6.08
N VAL A 28 -5.05 -0.83 -5.00
CA VAL A 28 -5.45 -0.45 -3.64
C VAL A 28 -4.28 -0.54 -2.67
N ALA A 29 -4.30 0.30 -1.63
CA ALA A 29 -3.37 0.21 -0.50
C ALA A 29 -4.13 -0.22 0.76
N LEU A 30 -3.72 -1.33 1.37
CA LEU A 30 -4.26 -1.80 2.64
C LEU A 30 -3.50 -1.12 3.78
N ILE A 31 -4.18 -0.30 4.58
CA ILE A 31 -3.57 0.53 5.62
C ILE A 31 -4.13 0.20 7.00
N GLY A 32 -3.24 0.05 7.98
CA GLY A 32 -3.60 -0.28 9.36
C GLY A 32 -3.85 -1.76 9.58
N ASP A 33 -3.25 -2.62 8.76
CA ASP A 33 -3.15 -4.06 9.02
C ASP A 33 -1.69 -4.40 9.36
N TYR A 34 -1.51 -5.05 10.51
CA TYR A 34 -0.21 -5.38 11.07
C TYR A 34 0.20 -6.84 10.81
N ASN A 35 -0.61 -7.57 10.05
CA ASN A 35 -0.40 -8.96 9.69
C ASN A 35 -0.19 -9.86 10.92
N ILE A 36 -0.90 -9.57 12.02
CA ILE A 36 -0.82 -10.38 13.24
C ILE A 36 -1.31 -11.79 12.91
N GLY A 37 -0.45 -12.78 13.07
CA GLY A 37 -0.81 -14.18 12.74
C GLY A 37 -1.17 -14.44 11.27
N GLY A 38 -0.83 -13.54 10.34
CA GLY A 38 -1.19 -13.69 8.92
C GLY A 38 -2.48 -12.99 8.48
N ASP A 39 -3.04 -12.11 9.31
CA ASP A 39 -4.30 -11.38 9.02
C ASP A 39 -4.27 -10.61 7.68
N ALA A 40 -3.17 -9.91 7.40
CA ALA A 40 -3.03 -9.11 6.18
C ALA A 40 -2.94 -10.00 4.94
N TRP A 41 -2.26 -11.15 5.05
CA TRP A 41 -2.15 -12.11 3.96
C TRP A 41 -3.51 -12.70 3.57
N SER A 42 -4.31 -13.07 4.58
CA SER A 42 -5.65 -13.61 4.36
C SER A 42 -6.58 -12.56 3.75
N SER A 43 -6.50 -11.32 4.22
CA SER A 43 -7.25 -10.19 3.66
C SER A 43 -6.83 -9.87 2.22
N ARG A 44 -5.51 -9.85 1.96
CA ARG A 44 -4.93 -9.62 0.64
C ARG A 44 -5.38 -10.67 -0.37
N LEU A 45 -5.38 -11.94 0.02
CA LEU A 45 -5.85 -13.04 -0.84
C LEU A 45 -7.27 -12.76 -1.35
N LEU A 46 -8.20 -12.38 -0.46
CA LEU A 46 -9.58 -12.07 -0.84
C LEU A 46 -9.68 -10.85 -1.77
N LEU A 47 -8.90 -9.79 -1.49
CA LEU A 47 -8.87 -8.59 -2.33
C LEU A 47 -8.36 -8.90 -3.75
N GLU A 48 -7.32 -9.73 -3.85
CA GLU A 48 -6.75 -10.14 -5.13
C GLU A 48 -7.67 -11.12 -5.88
N GLU A 49 -8.35 -12.04 -5.20
CA GLU A 49 -9.39 -12.90 -5.78
C GLU A 49 -10.59 -12.10 -6.31
N MET A 50 -10.91 -10.96 -5.69
CA MET A 50 -11.92 -10.01 -6.20
C MET A 50 -11.46 -9.24 -7.45
N GLY A 51 -10.19 -9.36 -7.85
CA GLY A 51 -9.61 -8.68 -9.01
C GLY A 51 -8.95 -7.33 -8.71
N LEU A 52 -8.72 -7.00 -7.44
CA LEU A 52 -7.92 -5.84 -7.05
C LEU A 52 -6.42 -6.19 -7.06
N ARG A 53 -5.56 -5.18 -7.14
CA ARG A 53 -4.11 -5.35 -6.92
C ARG A 53 -3.72 -4.59 -5.65
N VAL A 54 -3.25 -5.32 -4.63
CA VAL A 54 -2.75 -4.71 -3.39
C VAL A 54 -1.32 -4.24 -3.64
N VAL A 55 -1.14 -2.94 -3.87
CA VAL A 55 0.17 -2.34 -4.20
C VAL A 55 0.99 -1.97 -2.97
N ALA A 56 0.34 -1.90 -1.81
CA ALA A 56 1.01 -1.68 -0.53
C ALA A 56 0.19 -2.23 0.63
N GLN A 57 0.89 -2.71 1.66
CA GLN A 57 0.34 -3.11 2.95
C GLN A 57 1.09 -2.38 4.08
N TRP A 58 0.35 -1.65 4.92
CA TRP A 58 0.91 -0.77 5.95
C TRP A 58 0.47 -1.25 7.34
N SER A 59 1.34 -1.80 8.18
CA SER A 59 2.78 -2.11 7.96
C SER A 59 3.12 -3.59 8.13
N GLY A 60 2.13 -4.45 8.35
CA GLY A 60 2.34 -5.88 8.45
C GLY A 60 2.91 -6.43 7.15
N ASP A 61 4.12 -7.00 7.22
CA ASP A 61 4.85 -7.55 6.06
C ASP A 61 5.09 -6.53 4.92
N GLY A 62 4.97 -5.22 5.21
CA GLY A 62 5.20 -4.17 4.23
C GLY A 62 6.69 -3.89 4.00
N THR A 63 7.09 -3.73 2.75
CA THR A 63 8.44 -3.27 2.39
C THR A 63 8.49 -1.76 2.20
N ILE A 64 9.66 -1.14 2.44
CA ILE A 64 9.86 0.30 2.17
C ILE A 64 9.51 0.66 0.73
N ASN A 65 9.76 -0.25 -0.20
CA ASN A 65 9.46 -0.06 -1.60
C ASN A 65 7.95 0.02 -1.86
N GLU A 66 7.16 -0.91 -1.30
CA GLU A 66 5.68 -0.84 -1.34
C GLU A 66 5.15 0.42 -0.64
N LEU A 67 5.75 0.82 0.49
CA LEU A 67 5.42 2.06 1.18
C LEU A 67 5.63 3.29 0.27
N ILE A 68 6.73 3.34 -0.48
CA ILE A 68 7.02 4.40 -1.46
C ILE A 68 6.03 4.37 -2.64
N GLN A 69 5.62 3.19 -3.09
CA GLN A 69 4.71 3.04 -4.22
C GLN A 69 3.23 3.17 -3.83
N GLY A 70 2.89 2.99 -2.55
CA GLY A 70 1.53 3.05 -2.01
C GLY A 70 0.71 4.29 -2.42
N PRO A 71 1.30 5.51 -2.50
CA PRO A 71 0.58 6.69 -3.00
C PRO A 71 0.13 6.61 -4.48
N ALA A 72 0.57 5.62 -5.26
CA ALA A 72 0.05 5.35 -6.60
C ALA A 72 -1.32 4.65 -6.60
N ALA A 73 -1.74 4.09 -5.46
CA ALA A 73 -3.03 3.41 -5.32
C ALA A 73 -4.22 4.32 -5.66
N LYS A 74 -5.28 3.74 -6.21
CA LYS A 74 -6.54 4.46 -6.52
C LYS A 74 -7.43 4.60 -5.31
N LEU A 75 -7.37 3.65 -4.38
CA LEU A 75 -8.14 3.65 -3.16
C LEU A 75 -7.29 3.17 -1.98
N ILE A 76 -7.48 3.82 -0.82
CA ILE A 76 -6.91 3.40 0.45
C ILE A 76 -7.98 2.66 1.24
N LEU A 77 -7.69 1.43 1.64
CA LEU A 77 -8.53 0.58 2.47
C LEU A 77 -8.00 0.63 3.90
N ILE A 78 -8.70 1.33 4.80
CA ILE A 78 -8.27 1.49 6.19
C ILE A 78 -8.91 0.38 7.05
N HIS A 79 -8.07 -0.47 7.65
CA HIS A 79 -8.49 -1.48 8.63
C HIS A 79 -8.50 -0.88 10.04
N CYS A 80 -7.32 -0.66 10.64
CA CYS A 80 -7.22 0.01 11.93
C CYS A 80 -7.23 1.54 11.78
N TYR A 81 -8.41 2.15 11.86
CA TYR A 81 -8.56 3.61 11.82
C TYR A 81 -7.76 4.32 12.92
N ARG A 82 -7.77 3.79 14.15
CA ARG A 82 -7.20 4.51 15.30
C ARG A 82 -5.69 4.75 15.16
N SER A 83 -4.97 3.79 14.62
CA SER A 83 -3.51 3.90 14.50
C SER A 83 -3.05 4.61 13.22
N MET A 84 -3.95 4.81 12.26
CA MET A 84 -3.66 5.38 10.94
C MET A 84 -4.47 6.66 10.65
N ASN A 85 -4.88 7.37 11.70
CA ASN A 85 -5.54 8.66 11.63
C ASN A 85 -4.63 9.82 12.03
#